data_AF-A0A3A0G1S6-F1
#
_entry.id   AF-A0A3A0G1S6-F1
#
_cell.length_a   1.000
_cell.length_b   1.000
_cell.length_c   1.000
_cell.angle_alpha   90.00
_cell.angle_beta   90.00
_cell.angle_gamma   90.00
#
_symmetry.space_group_name_H-M   'P 1'
#
loop_
_entity.id
_entity.type
_entity.pdbx_description
1 polymer ?
#
loop_
_entity_poly.entity_id
_entity_poly.type
_entity_poly.pdbx_seq_one_letter_code
_entity_poly.pdbx_strand_id
1 'polypeptide(L)'
;MEGNESQNSDRCPVMSGAHRQTAAGALSNADWWPNQLNLKILNQNSPLIDPMGKEFNYAEEFKKIDLTALKKDIEKIMTTSQEWWPADYGHYGPLFIRMAWHSAGTYRIGDGRGGACSGTLRFAPLGSWPDNANLDKARRLLWPVKQKYGRKISWADLMIFAGNCALESMGFKTFGFAGGREDVWEPESDIYWGPESEWLGDKRYSGDRQLERPLAAVQMGLIYVNPEGPNGKPDPIAAAIDIRETFARMAMNDEETVALIAGGHTFGKCHGAAPSSTYVGAEPEGAPIEQQGLGWKNSFGDGSGAAAITSGIEGAWTTQPTRWDNNFFENLFKYEWECV
;
A
#
# COMPACT_ATOMS: atom_id res chain seq x y z
N MET A 1 -16.52 -3.54 50.10
CA MET A 1 -17.38 -3.97 48.98
C MET A 1 -17.39 -2.80 48.02
N GLU A 2 -16.35 -2.70 47.20
CA GLU A 2 -16.33 -3.19 45.80
C GLU A 2 -17.38 -2.41 44.98
N GLY A 3 -17.06 -1.53 44.02
CA GLY A 3 -15.90 -1.46 43.13
C GLY A 3 -16.35 -1.90 41.73
N ASN A 4 -16.64 -0.94 40.84
CA ASN A 4 -16.44 -1.07 39.40
C ASN A 4 -16.81 0.24 38.68
N GLU A 5 -15.80 1.06 38.35
CA GLU A 5 -15.86 1.94 37.19
C GLU A 5 -14.75 1.49 36.24
N SER A 6 -15.16 0.98 35.09
CA SER A 6 -14.31 0.60 33.97
C SER A 6 -13.61 1.84 33.40
N GLN A 7 -12.31 1.98 33.64
CA GLN A 7 -11.48 2.92 32.89
C GLN A 7 -11.12 2.31 31.54
N ASN A 8 -11.79 2.82 30.50
CA ASN A 8 -11.38 2.66 29.11
C ASN A 8 -10.43 3.83 28.80
N SER A 9 -9.13 3.57 28.67
CA SER A 9 -8.11 4.61 28.46
C SER A 9 -7.12 4.24 27.36
N ASP A 10 -7.59 4.17 26.12
CA ASP A 10 -6.74 4.31 24.92
C ASP A 10 -7.09 5.62 24.18
N ARG A 11 -6.94 6.72 24.92
CA ARG A 11 -6.74 8.05 24.33
C ARG A 11 -5.23 8.30 24.30
N CYS A 12 -4.76 8.96 23.25
CA CYS A 12 -3.40 9.49 23.16
C CYS A 12 -2.93 9.99 24.56
N PRO A 13 -1.83 9.47 25.11
CA PRO A 13 -1.49 9.58 26.54
C PRO A 13 -1.12 11.00 27.00
N VAL A 14 -1.38 12.02 26.17
CA VAL A 14 -1.23 13.44 26.47
C VAL A 14 -2.62 14.07 26.58
N MET A 15 -3.36 13.78 27.66
CA MET A 15 -4.59 14.52 27.98
C MET A 15 -4.47 15.21 29.34
N SER A 16 -3.64 16.25 29.37
CA SER A 16 -3.93 17.46 30.13
C SER A 16 -3.35 18.67 29.38
N GLY A 17 -4.17 19.37 28.60
CA GLY A 17 -3.81 20.69 28.07
C GLY A 17 -2.75 20.73 26.97
N ALA A 18 -2.67 19.71 26.09
CA ALA A 18 -1.86 19.83 24.89
C ALA A 18 -2.41 20.98 24.04
N HIS A 19 -1.62 22.05 23.92
CA HIS A 19 -1.92 23.19 23.09
C HIS A 19 -2.34 22.72 21.69
N ARG A 20 -3.65 22.79 21.38
CA ARG A 20 -4.20 22.72 20.01
C ARG A 20 -3.80 23.99 19.24
N GLN A 21 -2.50 24.24 19.18
CA GLN A 21 -1.91 25.45 18.57
C GLN A 21 -1.66 25.27 17.08
N THR A 22 -1.90 24.08 16.51
CA THR A 22 -1.82 23.82 15.08
C THR A 22 -3.22 23.76 14.48
N ALA A 23 -3.35 24.22 13.23
CA ALA A 23 -4.62 24.14 12.49
C ALA A 23 -5.11 22.70 12.28
N ALA A 24 -4.20 21.73 12.16
CA ALA A 24 -4.54 20.31 11.97
C ALA A 24 -5.16 19.65 13.22
N GLY A 25 -4.81 20.11 14.43
CA GLY A 25 -5.36 19.59 15.68
C GLY A 25 -6.59 20.34 16.21
N ALA A 26 -7.09 21.33 15.45
CA ALA A 26 -8.28 22.08 15.81
C ALA A 26 -9.56 21.27 15.54
N LEU A 27 -10.55 21.40 16.41
CA LEU A 27 -11.88 20.84 16.14
C LEU A 27 -12.48 21.51 14.91
N SER A 28 -13.03 20.70 14.03
CA SER A 28 -13.77 21.09 12.85
C SER A 28 -15.29 21.11 13.14
N ASN A 29 -16.08 21.66 12.21
CA ASN A 29 -17.54 21.59 12.30
C ASN A 29 -18.06 20.14 12.35
N ALA A 30 -17.38 19.20 11.69
CA ALA A 30 -17.78 17.79 11.69
C ALA A 30 -17.65 17.15 13.08
N ASP A 31 -16.75 17.65 13.94
CA ASP A 31 -16.64 17.17 15.32
C ASP A 31 -17.84 17.57 16.18
N TRP A 32 -18.48 18.72 15.88
CA TRP A 32 -19.67 19.20 16.57
C TRP A 32 -20.97 18.66 15.96
N TRP A 33 -21.00 18.53 14.63
CA TRP A 33 -22.15 18.08 13.85
C TRP A 33 -21.74 16.92 12.93
N PRO A 34 -21.57 15.70 13.46
CA PRO A 34 -21.04 14.56 12.70
C PRO A 34 -21.92 14.12 11.52
N ASN A 35 -23.22 14.45 11.56
CA ASN A 35 -24.17 14.14 10.49
C ASN A 35 -24.38 15.31 9.50
N GLN A 36 -23.57 16.37 9.59
CA GLN A 36 -23.65 17.50 8.66
C GLN A 36 -23.21 17.06 7.26
N LEU A 37 -23.93 17.53 6.23
CA LEU A 37 -23.56 17.30 4.83
C LEU A 37 -22.15 17.84 4.53
N ASN A 38 -21.25 16.97 4.05
CA ASN A 38 -19.90 17.34 3.67
C ASN A 38 -19.84 17.87 2.21
N LEU A 39 -19.83 19.19 2.04
CA LEU A 39 -19.69 19.81 0.71
C LEU A 39 -18.24 19.92 0.23
N LYS A 40 -17.23 19.59 1.06
CA LYS A 40 -15.81 19.74 0.69
C LYS A 40 -15.42 18.83 -0.48
N ILE A 41 -16.03 17.65 -0.57
CA ILE A 41 -15.78 16.68 -1.64
C ILE A 41 -16.05 17.25 -3.04
N LEU A 42 -16.91 18.27 -3.16
CA LEU A 42 -17.25 18.91 -4.44
C LEU A 42 -16.15 19.85 -4.96
N ASN A 43 -15.20 20.23 -4.10
CA ASN A 43 -14.06 21.07 -4.45
C ASN A 43 -12.73 20.31 -4.44
N GLN A 44 -12.78 18.98 -4.27
CA GLN A 44 -11.58 18.16 -4.27
C GLN A 44 -10.90 18.17 -5.63
N ASN A 45 -9.57 18.19 -5.63
CA ASN A 45 -8.71 18.34 -6.80
C ASN A 45 -9.03 19.60 -7.61
N SER A 46 -9.37 20.68 -6.90
CA SER A 46 -9.60 21.99 -7.51
C SER A 46 -8.36 22.45 -8.31
N PRO A 47 -8.55 23.09 -9.48
CA PRO A 47 -7.43 23.68 -10.24
C PRO A 47 -6.60 24.72 -9.47
N LEU A 48 -7.09 25.21 -8.32
CA LEU A 48 -6.36 26.16 -7.46
C LEU A 48 -5.21 25.52 -6.68
N ILE A 49 -5.26 24.21 -6.43
CA ILE A 49 -4.19 23.49 -5.72
C ILE A 49 -3.20 22.79 -6.66
N ASP A 50 -3.52 22.75 -7.95
CA ASP A 50 -2.69 22.11 -8.97
C ASP A 50 -1.49 23.02 -9.35
N PRO A 51 -0.24 22.63 -9.01
CA PRO A 51 0.96 23.39 -9.33
C PRO A 51 1.32 23.37 -10.82
N MET A 52 0.63 22.58 -11.64
CA MET A 52 0.92 22.42 -13.05
C MET A 52 0.37 23.58 -13.89
N GLY A 53 -0.66 24.26 -13.39
CA GLY A 53 -1.33 25.36 -14.08
C GLY A 53 -2.28 24.87 -15.18
N LYS A 54 -3.27 25.70 -15.50
CA LYS A 54 -4.43 25.34 -16.34
C LYS A 54 -4.09 24.91 -17.77
N GLU A 55 -2.96 25.35 -18.31
CA GLU A 55 -2.53 25.03 -19.68
C GLU A 55 -1.77 23.70 -19.76
N PHE A 56 -1.53 23.03 -18.63
CA PHE A 56 -0.86 21.74 -18.63
C PHE A 56 -1.76 20.65 -19.21
N ASN A 57 -1.18 19.83 -20.10
CA ASN A 57 -1.85 18.66 -20.66
C ASN A 57 -0.92 17.46 -20.49
N TYR A 58 -1.29 16.55 -19.58
CA TYR A 58 -0.45 15.40 -19.27
C TYR A 58 -0.32 14.45 -20.45
N ALA A 59 -1.40 14.20 -21.20
CA ALA A 59 -1.37 13.34 -22.37
C ALA A 59 -0.36 13.82 -23.42
N GLU A 60 -0.29 15.14 -23.67
CA GLU A 60 0.70 15.72 -24.59
C GLU A 60 2.13 15.66 -24.04
N GLU A 61 2.34 15.81 -22.74
CA GLU A 61 3.67 15.68 -22.12
C GLU A 61 4.15 14.22 -22.07
N PHE A 62 3.25 13.28 -21.78
CA PHE A 62 3.54 11.86 -21.75
C PHE A 62 3.94 11.35 -23.14
N LYS A 63 3.30 11.81 -24.22
CA LYS A 63 3.72 11.47 -25.60
C LYS A 63 5.17 11.85 -25.92
N LYS A 64 5.76 12.80 -25.20
CA LYS A 64 7.15 13.26 -25.40
C LYS A 64 8.17 12.40 -24.64
N ILE A 65 7.74 11.39 -23.89
CA ILE A 65 8.64 10.55 -23.11
C ILE A 65 9.29 9.45 -23.96
N ASP A 66 10.57 9.22 -23.74
CA ASP A 66 11.24 8.01 -24.23
C ASP A 66 11.03 6.89 -23.21
N LEU A 67 10.04 6.02 -23.46
CA LEU A 67 9.73 4.88 -22.60
C LEU A 67 10.88 3.86 -22.53
N THR A 68 11.70 3.75 -23.56
CA THR A 68 12.86 2.84 -23.57
C THR A 68 13.94 3.36 -22.62
N ALA A 69 14.22 4.67 -22.67
CA ALA A 69 15.14 5.30 -21.73
C ALA A 69 14.59 5.24 -20.29
N LEU A 70 13.31 5.52 -20.09
CA LEU A 70 12.66 5.45 -18.77
C LEU A 70 12.79 4.06 -18.17
N LYS A 71 12.47 3.01 -18.94
CA LYS A 71 12.63 1.62 -18.52
C LYS A 71 14.06 1.31 -18.10
N LYS A 72 15.06 1.69 -18.91
CA LYS A 72 16.49 1.47 -18.58
C LYS A 72 16.92 2.15 -17.28
N ASP A 73 16.44 3.37 -17.03
CA ASP A 73 16.75 4.07 -15.77
C ASP A 73 16.11 3.39 -14.57
N ILE A 74 14.87 2.91 -14.70
CA ILE A 74 14.17 2.15 -13.66
C ILE A 74 14.89 0.81 -13.40
N GLU A 75 15.25 0.06 -14.43
CA GLU A 75 16.02 -1.20 -14.30
C GLU A 75 17.37 -0.95 -13.62
N LYS A 76 18.04 0.17 -13.92
CA LYS A 76 19.26 0.56 -13.22
C LYS A 76 19.01 0.79 -11.72
N ILE A 77 17.92 1.48 -11.35
CA ILE A 77 17.56 1.65 -9.93
C ILE A 77 17.34 0.29 -9.27
N MET A 78 16.67 -0.65 -9.93
CA MET A 78 16.38 -1.97 -9.36
C MET A 78 17.61 -2.70 -8.88
N THR A 79 18.74 -2.58 -9.57
CA THR A 79 20.00 -3.26 -9.23
C THR A 79 21.04 -2.33 -8.59
N THR A 80 20.67 -1.09 -8.25
CA THR A 80 21.55 -0.15 -7.54
C THR A 80 21.09 -0.01 -6.09
N SER A 81 21.48 -0.97 -5.25
CA SER A 81 21.17 -0.99 -3.83
C SER A 81 21.59 0.31 -3.13
N GLN A 82 20.74 0.81 -2.25
CA GLN A 82 20.96 2.00 -1.44
C GLN A 82 21.23 1.61 0.00
N GLU A 83 22.23 2.24 0.64
CA GLU A 83 22.62 1.94 2.02
C GLU A 83 21.47 2.14 3.02
N TRP A 84 20.62 3.15 2.80
CA TRP A 84 19.50 3.46 3.68
C TRP A 84 18.31 2.49 3.57
N TRP A 85 18.28 1.66 2.52
CA TRP A 85 17.31 0.59 2.36
C TRP A 85 17.84 -0.49 1.42
N PRO A 86 18.73 -1.39 1.86
CA PRO A 86 19.41 -2.34 0.98
C PRO A 86 18.44 -3.25 0.22
N ALA A 87 18.74 -3.53 -1.05
CA ALA A 87 17.93 -4.40 -1.89
C ALA A 87 18.06 -5.88 -1.51
N ASP A 88 16.94 -6.54 -1.21
CA ASP A 88 16.91 -8.00 -1.07
C ASP A 88 17.42 -8.66 -2.34
N TYR A 89 18.30 -9.65 -2.18
CA TYR A 89 18.90 -10.39 -3.30
C TYR A 89 19.59 -9.47 -4.34
N GLY A 90 19.95 -8.24 -3.96
CA GLY A 90 20.52 -7.24 -4.86
C GLY A 90 19.55 -6.67 -5.90
N HIS A 91 18.24 -6.86 -5.75
CA HIS A 91 17.24 -6.42 -6.73
C HIS A 91 15.93 -5.92 -6.08
N TYR A 92 15.56 -4.64 -6.26
CA TYR A 92 14.29 -4.06 -5.76
C TYR A 92 13.04 -4.47 -6.55
N GLY A 93 13.16 -5.43 -7.46
CA GLY A 93 12.10 -5.79 -8.40
C GLY A 93 10.84 -6.25 -7.67
N PRO A 94 10.95 -7.21 -6.73
CA PRO A 94 9.80 -7.66 -5.96
C PRO A 94 9.14 -6.56 -5.12
N LEU A 95 9.93 -5.62 -4.58
CA LEU A 95 9.41 -4.46 -3.84
C LEU A 95 8.59 -3.53 -4.76
N PHE A 96 9.04 -3.30 -6.00
CA PHE A 96 8.30 -2.50 -6.97
C PHE A 96 7.05 -3.21 -7.50
N ILE A 97 7.06 -4.55 -7.62
CA ILE A 97 5.87 -5.33 -7.93
C ILE A 97 4.83 -5.13 -6.82
N ARG A 98 5.22 -5.30 -5.54
CA ARG A 98 4.34 -5.05 -4.40
C ARG A 98 3.80 -3.61 -4.41
N MET A 99 4.64 -2.61 -4.65
CA MET A 99 4.20 -1.22 -4.72
C MET A 99 3.16 -0.99 -5.82
N ALA A 100 3.38 -1.52 -7.02
CA ALA A 100 2.43 -1.39 -8.13
C ALA A 100 1.12 -2.13 -7.83
N TRP A 101 1.21 -3.33 -7.27
CA TRP A 101 0.07 -4.12 -6.80
C TRP A 101 -0.76 -3.37 -5.76
N HIS A 102 -0.14 -2.82 -4.71
CA HIS A 102 -0.84 -2.08 -3.66
C HIS A 102 -1.42 -0.75 -4.15
N SER A 103 -0.75 -0.10 -5.12
CA SER A 103 -1.29 1.09 -5.78
C SER A 103 -2.58 0.77 -6.53
N ALA A 104 -2.62 -0.32 -7.30
CA ALA A 104 -3.80 -0.73 -8.06
C ALA A 104 -4.87 -1.46 -7.24
N GLY A 105 -4.47 -2.15 -6.18
CA GLY A 105 -5.30 -3.09 -5.43
C GLY A 105 -6.25 -2.46 -4.43
N THR A 106 -6.41 -1.13 -4.42
CA THR A 106 -7.44 -0.48 -3.59
C THR A 106 -8.78 -0.31 -4.31
N TYR A 107 -8.82 -0.69 -5.60
CA TYR A 107 -9.98 -0.55 -6.48
C TYR A 107 -11.19 -1.35 -5.97
N ARG A 108 -12.40 -0.86 -6.20
CA ARG A 108 -13.63 -1.60 -5.93
C ARG A 108 -14.70 -1.35 -6.98
N ILE A 109 -15.38 -2.41 -7.41
CA ILE A 109 -16.47 -2.31 -8.40
C ILE A 109 -17.74 -1.66 -7.82
N GLY A 110 -17.87 -1.62 -6.49
CA GLY A 110 -19.08 -1.14 -5.82
C GLY A 110 -19.38 0.34 -6.06
N ASP A 111 -18.33 1.15 -6.21
CA ASP A 111 -18.43 2.59 -6.47
C ASP A 111 -17.39 3.11 -7.48
N GLY A 112 -16.50 2.24 -7.98
CA GLY A 112 -15.44 2.59 -8.93
C GLY A 112 -14.26 3.35 -8.32
N ARG A 113 -14.19 3.48 -6.99
CA ARG A 113 -13.15 4.23 -6.27
C ARG A 113 -11.92 3.37 -5.99
N GLY A 114 -10.85 4.05 -5.57
CA GLY A 114 -9.54 3.44 -5.38
C GLY A 114 -8.86 3.09 -6.70
N GLY A 115 -7.82 2.27 -6.62
CA GLY A 115 -6.97 1.93 -7.74
C GLY A 115 -5.84 2.94 -7.96
N ALA A 116 -5.10 2.74 -9.05
CA ALA A 116 -3.84 3.45 -9.29
C ALA A 116 -3.99 4.73 -10.14
N CYS A 117 -5.20 5.15 -10.50
CA CYS A 117 -5.43 6.19 -11.51
C CYS A 117 -4.94 7.58 -11.12
N SER A 118 -4.83 7.87 -9.82
CA SER A 118 -4.52 9.19 -9.26
C SER A 118 -3.17 9.24 -8.53
N GLY A 119 -2.49 8.10 -8.36
CA GLY A 119 -1.22 8.01 -7.66
C GLY A 119 -1.33 8.24 -6.15
N THR A 120 -2.52 8.04 -5.56
CA THR A 120 -2.84 8.39 -4.16
C THR A 120 -2.18 7.53 -3.10
N LEU A 121 -1.48 6.44 -3.47
CA LEU A 121 -0.55 5.74 -2.58
C LEU A 121 0.51 6.68 -1.97
N ARG A 122 0.77 7.85 -2.58
CA ARG A 122 1.69 8.86 -2.07
C ARG A 122 1.10 9.80 -1.00
N PHE A 123 -0.18 9.68 -0.68
CA PHE A 123 -0.91 10.53 0.24
C PHE A 123 -1.58 9.72 1.35
N ALA A 124 -1.95 10.38 2.46
CA ALA A 124 -2.87 9.81 3.43
C ALA A 124 -4.23 9.45 2.78
N PRO A 125 -4.96 8.45 3.32
CA PRO A 125 -4.52 7.52 4.34
C PRO A 125 -3.63 6.40 3.78
N LEU A 126 -3.66 6.15 2.46
CA LEU A 126 -3.03 4.99 1.81
C LEU A 126 -1.52 4.92 2.08
N GLY A 127 -0.82 6.04 2.01
CA GLY A 127 0.62 6.14 2.26
C GLY A 127 1.04 5.70 3.66
N SER A 128 0.08 5.56 4.58
CA SER A 128 0.27 5.22 6.00
C SER A 128 -0.53 4.01 6.46
N TRP A 129 -1.25 3.33 5.55
CA TRP A 129 -1.91 2.07 5.89
C TRP A 129 -0.89 1.00 6.34
N PRO A 130 -1.22 0.16 7.34
CA PRO A 130 -0.32 -0.91 7.79
C PRO A 130 0.14 -1.83 6.65
N ASP A 131 -0.75 -2.19 5.74
CA ASP A 131 -0.43 -3.07 4.60
C ASP A 131 0.47 -2.37 3.57
N ASN A 132 0.62 -1.05 3.64
CA ASN A 132 1.54 -0.27 2.82
C ASN A 132 2.88 0.02 3.51
N ALA A 133 3.16 -0.64 4.64
CA ALA A 133 4.43 -0.53 5.35
C ALA A 133 5.63 -0.69 4.40
N ASN A 134 6.60 0.21 4.57
CA ASN A 134 7.83 0.34 3.78
C ASN A 134 7.65 0.66 2.27
N LEU A 135 6.42 0.86 1.78
CA LEU A 135 6.22 1.36 0.40
C LEU A 135 6.58 2.85 0.25
N ASP A 136 6.71 3.59 1.36
CA ASP A 136 7.35 4.91 1.38
C ASP A 136 8.81 4.84 0.90
N LYS A 137 9.55 3.79 1.31
CA LYS A 137 10.91 3.51 0.81
C LYS A 137 10.90 3.20 -0.68
N ALA A 138 9.96 2.36 -1.14
CA ALA A 138 9.80 2.03 -2.56
C ALA A 138 9.56 3.26 -3.44
N ARG A 139 8.63 4.15 -3.04
CA ARG A 139 8.38 5.41 -3.73
C ARG A 139 9.60 6.33 -3.72
N ARG A 140 10.32 6.39 -2.59
CA ARG A 140 11.54 7.19 -2.45
C ARG A 140 12.67 6.71 -3.37
N LEU A 141 12.82 5.40 -3.60
CA LEU A 141 13.79 4.84 -4.54
C LEU A 141 13.54 5.31 -5.98
N LEU A 142 12.27 5.55 -6.36
CA LEU A 142 11.89 6.03 -7.71
C LEU A 142 11.97 7.55 -7.86
N TRP A 143 12.17 8.31 -6.78
CA TRP A 143 12.25 9.77 -6.83
C TRP A 143 13.28 10.30 -7.83
N PRO A 144 14.53 9.77 -7.92
CA PRO A 144 15.49 10.24 -8.91
C PRO A 144 15.00 10.09 -10.36
N VAL A 145 14.21 9.06 -10.66
CA VAL A 145 13.57 8.88 -11.97
C VAL A 145 12.50 9.94 -12.18
N LYS A 146 11.60 10.12 -11.20
CA LYS A 146 10.58 11.19 -11.26
C LYS A 146 11.22 12.57 -11.47
N GLN A 147 12.32 12.85 -10.78
CA GLN A 147 13.05 14.10 -10.88
C GLN A 147 13.65 14.30 -12.28
N LYS A 148 14.25 13.25 -12.87
CA LYS A 148 14.84 13.30 -14.21
C LYS A 148 13.81 13.54 -15.31
N TYR A 149 12.65 12.90 -15.23
CA TYR A 149 11.61 12.97 -16.27
C TYR A 149 10.56 14.07 -16.02
N GLY A 150 10.52 14.61 -14.80
CA GLY A 150 9.71 15.78 -14.45
C GLY A 150 8.23 15.58 -14.76
N ARG A 151 7.67 16.52 -15.52
CA ARG A 151 6.22 16.59 -15.82
C ARG A 151 5.77 15.61 -16.92
N LYS A 152 6.70 14.91 -17.58
CA LYS A 152 6.41 13.94 -18.65
C LYS A 152 5.95 12.57 -18.15
N ILE A 153 6.12 12.30 -16.86
CA ILE A 153 5.65 11.08 -16.20
C ILE A 153 5.04 11.47 -14.86
N SER A 154 3.80 11.07 -14.61
CA SER A 154 3.14 11.22 -13.31
C SER A 154 3.69 10.19 -12.32
N TRP A 155 3.50 10.43 -11.02
CA TRP A 155 3.73 9.39 -10.02
C TRP A 155 2.78 8.21 -10.22
N ALA A 156 1.53 8.48 -10.59
CA ALA A 156 0.53 7.46 -10.89
C ALA A 156 1.02 6.45 -11.94
N ASP A 157 1.54 6.93 -13.07
CA ASP A 157 2.10 6.05 -14.11
C ASP A 157 3.45 5.46 -13.70
N LEU A 158 4.33 6.23 -13.07
CA LEU A 158 5.67 5.77 -12.69
C LEU A 158 5.62 4.56 -11.75
N MET A 159 4.72 4.57 -10.76
CA MET A 159 4.61 3.47 -9.80
C MET A 159 4.18 2.17 -10.48
N ILE A 160 3.22 2.23 -11.41
CA ILE A 160 2.76 1.05 -12.15
C ILE A 160 3.80 0.61 -13.18
N PHE A 161 4.40 1.55 -13.90
CA PHE A 161 5.44 1.24 -14.88
C PHE A 161 6.66 0.58 -14.25
N ALA A 162 7.03 0.98 -13.02
CA ALA A 162 8.09 0.33 -12.27
C ALA A 162 7.78 -1.15 -11.96
N GLY A 163 6.53 -1.48 -11.61
CA GLY A 163 6.08 -2.86 -11.44
C GLY A 163 6.17 -3.68 -12.73
N ASN A 164 5.71 -3.13 -13.86
CA ASN A 164 5.86 -3.78 -15.16
C ASN A 164 7.33 -3.99 -15.54
N CYS A 165 8.18 -2.99 -15.33
CA CYS A 165 9.62 -3.10 -15.61
C CYS A 165 10.28 -4.17 -14.71
N ALA A 166 9.87 -4.28 -13.45
CA ALA A 166 10.37 -5.31 -12.53
C ALA A 166 10.03 -6.72 -13.00
N LEU A 167 8.78 -6.95 -13.42
CA LEU A 167 8.37 -8.23 -13.98
C LEU A 167 9.22 -8.60 -15.20
N GLU A 168 9.41 -7.65 -16.13
CA GLU A 168 10.18 -7.88 -17.34
C GLU A 168 11.67 -8.12 -17.08
N SER A 169 12.29 -7.37 -16.16
CA SER A 169 13.71 -7.53 -15.82
C SER A 169 13.99 -8.87 -15.14
N MET A 170 13.00 -9.44 -14.45
CA MET A 170 13.08 -10.74 -13.79
C MET A 170 12.56 -11.90 -14.65
N GLY A 171 12.33 -11.68 -15.94
CA GLY A 171 12.04 -12.74 -16.92
C GLY A 171 10.57 -13.03 -17.19
N PHE A 172 9.64 -12.22 -16.67
CA PHE A 172 8.22 -12.29 -17.02
C PHE A 172 7.87 -11.22 -18.06
N LYS A 173 7.61 -11.64 -19.30
CA LYS A 173 7.17 -10.71 -20.35
C LYS A 173 5.73 -10.27 -20.09
N THR A 174 5.53 -8.98 -19.79
CA THR A 174 4.19 -8.43 -19.58
C THR A 174 3.40 -8.34 -20.89
N PHE A 175 2.07 -8.27 -20.78
CA PHE A 175 1.19 -8.14 -21.93
C PHE A 175 1.32 -6.75 -22.61
N GLY A 176 1.61 -5.72 -21.83
CA GLY A 176 1.79 -4.35 -22.30
C GLY A 176 1.64 -3.34 -21.17
N PHE A 177 1.79 -2.06 -21.52
CA PHE A 177 1.61 -0.94 -20.60
C PHE A 177 0.98 0.26 -21.32
N ALA A 178 0.14 0.99 -20.59
CA ALA A 178 -0.39 2.28 -21.01
C ALA A 178 -0.19 3.30 -19.88
N GLY A 179 0.35 4.47 -20.25
CA GLY A 179 0.30 5.65 -19.40
C GLY A 179 -0.93 6.50 -19.68
N GLY A 180 -0.99 7.67 -19.05
CA GLY A 180 -2.12 8.60 -19.13
C GLY A 180 -2.82 8.86 -17.80
N ARG A 181 -2.31 8.31 -16.69
CA ARG A 181 -2.81 8.61 -15.34
C ARG A 181 -2.28 9.95 -14.87
N GLU A 182 -3.15 10.91 -14.59
CA GLU A 182 -2.75 12.21 -14.09
C GLU A 182 -2.55 12.18 -12.57
N ASP A 183 -1.53 12.89 -12.06
CA ASP A 183 -1.35 13.03 -10.62
C ASP A 183 -2.44 13.94 -10.03
N VAL A 184 -3.02 13.54 -8.92
CA VAL A 184 -3.83 14.45 -8.07
C VAL A 184 -2.95 15.15 -7.04
N TRP A 185 -3.41 16.25 -6.42
CA TRP A 185 -2.55 17.09 -5.55
C TRP A 185 -2.97 17.13 -4.09
N GLU A 186 -4.02 16.40 -3.74
CA GLU A 186 -4.46 16.20 -2.36
C GLU A 186 -5.00 14.77 -2.17
N PRO A 187 -5.12 14.29 -0.92
CA PRO A 187 -5.81 13.04 -0.60
C PRO A 187 -7.23 12.94 -1.15
N GLU A 188 -7.67 11.73 -1.52
CA GLU A 188 -9.08 11.44 -1.84
C GLU A 188 -9.89 11.24 -0.54
N SER A 189 -10.43 12.35 -0.04
CA SER A 189 -11.28 12.44 1.16
C SER A 189 -12.73 12.00 0.95
N ASP A 190 -13.11 11.70 -0.29
CA ASP A 190 -14.45 11.29 -0.70
C ASP A 190 -14.64 9.76 -0.77
N ILE A 191 -13.62 8.99 -0.38
CA ILE A 191 -13.67 7.52 -0.34
C ILE A 191 -14.03 7.05 1.07
N TYR A 192 -15.11 6.28 1.17
CA TYR A 192 -15.47 5.57 2.39
C TYR A 192 -14.69 4.24 2.48
N TRP A 193 -13.67 4.19 3.33
CA TRP A 193 -12.81 3.02 3.53
C TRP A 193 -13.34 2.01 4.56
N GLY A 194 -14.38 2.38 5.30
CA GLY A 194 -15.02 1.57 6.33
C GLY A 194 -15.35 2.38 7.58
N PRO A 195 -16.15 1.81 8.51
CA PRO A 195 -16.62 2.49 9.71
C PRO A 195 -15.61 2.46 10.87
N GLU A 196 -14.49 1.75 10.73
CA GLU A 196 -13.54 1.53 11.82
C GLU A 196 -12.79 2.81 12.21
N SER A 197 -12.57 2.95 13.53
CA SER A 197 -11.75 4.00 14.13
C SER A 197 -10.31 3.55 14.42
N GLU A 198 -9.97 2.30 14.12
CA GLU A 198 -8.69 1.68 14.43
C GLU A 198 -8.16 0.92 13.20
N TRP A 199 -6.85 0.97 13.00
CA TRP A 199 -6.19 0.16 11.98
C TRP A 199 -6.35 -1.33 12.28
N LEU A 200 -6.55 -2.12 11.21
CA LEU A 200 -6.79 -3.56 11.25
C LEU A 200 -8.09 -3.99 11.97
N GLY A 201 -8.98 -3.06 12.33
CA GLY A 201 -10.33 -3.38 12.80
C GLY A 201 -11.20 -3.99 11.70
N ASP A 202 -12.24 -4.74 12.10
CA ASP A 202 -13.11 -5.53 11.23
C ASP A 202 -14.62 -5.27 11.44
N LYS A 203 -15.02 -4.06 11.88
CA LYS A 203 -16.43 -3.67 12.14
C LYS A 203 -17.26 -3.48 10.86
N ARG A 204 -17.05 -4.33 9.87
CA ARG A 204 -17.59 -4.29 8.50
C ARG A 204 -18.30 -5.58 8.09
N TYR A 205 -18.49 -6.51 9.02
CA TYR A 205 -19.20 -7.75 8.79
C TYR A 205 -20.57 -7.75 9.47
N SER A 206 -21.53 -8.39 8.82
CA SER A 206 -22.85 -8.68 9.38
C SER A 206 -23.28 -10.11 9.05
N GLY A 207 -24.21 -10.66 9.84
CA GLY A 207 -24.69 -12.04 9.68
C GLY A 207 -23.55 -13.06 9.60
N ASP A 208 -23.68 -14.00 8.65
CA ASP A 208 -22.69 -15.04 8.40
C ASP A 208 -21.56 -14.52 7.50
N ARG A 209 -20.73 -13.62 8.03
CA ARG A 209 -19.52 -13.06 7.36
C ARG A 209 -19.82 -12.31 6.06
N GLN A 210 -20.94 -11.58 6.01
CA GLN A 210 -21.27 -10.71 4.88
C GLN A 210 -20.51 -9.39 5.00
N LEU A 211 -19.55 -9.17 4.10
CA LEU A 211 -18.76 -7.94 4.05
C LEU A 211 -19.64 -6.75 3.60
N GLU A 212 -19.57 -5.63 4.31
CA GLU A 212 -20.30 -4.39 4.02
C GLU A 212 -19.99 -3.88 2.61
N ARG A 213 -21.01 -3.43 1.86
CA ARG A 213 -20.82 -2.76 0.57
C ARG A 213 -20.61 -1.26 0.77
N PRO A 214 -19.71 -0.60 0.02
CA PRO A 214 -18.98 -1.08 -1.16
C PRO A 214 -17.58 -1.64 -0.84
N LEU A 215 -17.26 -1.94 0.42
CA LEU A 215 -15.90 -2.33 0.85
C LEU A 215 -15.44 -3.62 0.15
N ALA A 216 -14.14 -3.72 -0.08
CA ALA A 216 -13.50 -4.84 -0.80
C ALA A 216 -12.27 -5.39 -0.07
N ALA A 217 -12.11 -5.03 1.21
CA ALA A 217 -11.04 -5.51 2.07
C ALA A 217 -11.62 -5.99 3.40
N VAL A 218 -11.01 -7.02 4.01
CA VAL A 218 -11.55 -7.66 5.22
C VAL A 218 -11.31 -6.88 6.51
N GLN A 219 -10.32 -5.99 6.52
CA GLN A 219 -9.97 -5.13 7.67
C GLN A 219 -9.56 -3.73 7.18
N MET A 220 -9.69 -2.74 8.07
CA MET A 220 -9.27 -1.37 7.78
C MET A 220 -7.75 -1.31 7.61
N GLY A 221 -7.27 -0.74 6.52
CA GLY A 221 -5.84 -0.61 6.26
C GLY A 221 -5.17 -1.81 5.59
N LEU A 222 -5.94 -2.83 5.19
CA LEU A 222 -5.51 -3.91 4.30
C LEU A 222 -5.92 -3.65 2.85
N ILE A 223 -5.16 -4.20 1.90
CA ILE A 223 -5.52 -4.16 0.48
C ILE A 223 -6.68 -5.13 0.20
N TYR A 224 -6.55 -6.42 0.55
CA TYR A 224 -7.59 -7.44 0.32
C TYR A 224 -7.93 -8.21 1.60
N VAL A 225 -7.09 -9.16 1.98
CA VAL A 225 -7.31 -10.12 3.06
C VAL A 225 -6.20 -10.05 4.09
N ASN A 226 -6.45 -10.60 5.28
CA ASN A 226 -5.41 -10.78 6.28
C ASN A 226 -4.48 -11.94 5.88
N PRO A 227 -3.16 -11.75 5.80
CA PRO A 227 -2.23 -12.79 5.38
C PRO A 227 -2.12 -13.97 6.36
N GLU A 228 -2.50 -13.78 7.62
CA GLU A 228 -2.55 -14.84 8.65
C GLU A 228 -3.92 -15.53 8.71
N GLY A 229 -4.83 -15.18 7.81
CA GLY A 229 -6.19 -15.69 7.73
C GLY A 229 -7.22 -14.85 8.52
N PRO A 230 -8.51 -15.20 8.44
CA PRO A 230 -9.62 -14.48 9.04
C PRO A 230 -9.39 -14.09 10.51
N ASN A 231 -9.22 -12.78 10.76
CA ASN A 231 -8.97 -12.23 12.09
C ASN A 231 -7.74 -12.83 12.79
N GLY A 232 -6.68 -13.11 12.00
CA GLY A 232 -5.43 -13.70 12.48
C GLY A 232 -5.51 -15.21 12.75
N LYS A 233 -6.57 -15.88 12.30
CA LYS A 233 -6.72 -17.33 12.46
C LYS A 233 -6.18 -18.06 11.22
N PRO A 234 -5.17 -18.94 11.37
CA PRO A 234 -4.52 -19.62 10.25
C PRO A 234 -5.37 -20.79 9.73
N ASP A 235 -6.56 -20.49 9.21
CA ASP A 235 -7.46 -21.44 8.53
C ASP A 235 -7.44 -21.14 7.02
N PRO A 236 -6.76 -21.97 6.21
CA PRO A 236 -6.65 -21.75 4.76
C PRO A 236 -8.00 -21.83 4.03
N ILE A 237 -8.94 -22.65 4.50
CA ILE A 237 -10.26 -22.79 3.88
C ILE A 237 -11.09 -21.53 4.12
N ALA A 238 -11.08 -21.03 5.36
CA ALA A 238 -11.74 -19.77 5.68
C ALA A 238 -11.08 -18.59 4.96
N ALA A 239 -9.75 -18.56 4.84
CA ALA A 239 -9.03 -17.55 4.08
C ALA A 239 -9.39 -17.55 2.59
N ALA A 240 -9.58 -18.73 1.99
CA ALA A 240 -9.98 -18.85 0.58
C ALA A 240 -11.37 -18.23 0.30
N ILE A 241 -12.28 -18.23 1.28
CA ILE A 241 -13.59 -17.57 1.15
C ILE A 241 -13.41 -16.05 1.11
N ASP A 242 -12.62 -15.49 2.03
CA ASP A 242 -12.29 -14.07 2.06
C ASP A 242 -11.55 -13.60 0.79
N ILE A 243 -10.61 -14.42 0.30
CA ILE A 243 -9.87 -14.15 -0.94
C ILE A 243 -10.85 -14.03 -2.09
N ARG A 244 -11.73 -15.03 -2.27
CA ARG A 244 -12.71 -15.00 -3.36
C ARG A 244 -13.64 -13.79 -3.27
N GLU A 245 -14.16 -13.49 -2.08
CA GLU A 245 -15.08 -12.37 -1.88
C GLU A 245 -14.41 -11.02 -2.20
N THR A 246 -13.20 -10.79 -1.67
CA THR A 246 -12.50 -9.51 -1.86
C THR A 246 -12.03 -9.32 -3.30
N PHE A 247 -11.42 -10.33 -3.91
CA PHE A 247 -11.00 -10.25 -5.32
C PHE A 247 -12.18 -10.09 -6.27
N ALA A 248 -13.31 -10.75 -6.04
CA ALA A 248 -14.53 -10.55 -6.83
C ALA A 248 -15.03 -9.10 -6.76
N ARG A 249 -14.97 -8.47 -5.58
CA ARG A 249 -15.29 -7.04 -5.42
C ARG A 249 -14.27 -6.10 -6.05
N MET A 250 -13.11 -6.61 -6.46
CA MET A 250 -12.07 -5.90 -7.21
C MET A 250 -12.00 -6.35 -8.68
N ALA A 251 -13.10 -6.89 -9.20
CA ALA A 251 -13.27 -7.33 -10.60
C ALA A 251 -12.41 -8.52 -11.03
N MET A 252 -11.91 -9.33 -10.10
CA MET A 252 -11.14 -10.53 -10.42
C MET A 252 -11.96 -11.80 -10.17
N ASN A 253 -12.00 -12.69 -11.14
CA ASN A 253 -12.57 -14.02 -11.00
C ASN A 253 -11.56 -15.00 -10.37
N ASP A 254 -11.95 -16.27 -10.19
CA ASP A 254 -11.11 -17.29 -9.55
C ASP A 254 -9.79 -17.54 -10.31
N GLU A 255 -9.80 -17.58 -11.66
CA GLU A 255 -8.59 -17.78 -12.47
C GLU A 255 -7.64 -16.60 -12.34
N GLU A 256 -8.16 -15.38 -12.48
CA GLU A 256 -7.39 -14.14 -12.34
C GLU A 256 -6.79 -14.01 -10.93
N THR A 257 -7.56 -14.38 -9.91
CA THR A 257 -7.13 -14.36 -8.50
C THR A 257 -5.94 -15.30 -8.27
N VAL A 258 -6.05 -16.55 -8.70
CA VAL A 258 -4.94 -17.52 -8.57
C VAL A 258 -3.72 -17.07 -9.36
N ALA A 259 -3.91 -16.57 -10.59
CA ALA A 259 -2.82 -16.08 -11.43
C ALA A 259 -2.09 -14.87 -10.80
N LEU A 260 -2.83 -13.92 -10.22
CA LEU A 260 -2.26 -12.74 -9.56
C LEU A 260 -1.48 -13.11 -8.29
N ILE A 261 -2.06 -13.96 -7.43
CA ILE A 261 -1.43 -14.35 -6.16
C ILE A 261 -0.17 -15.16 -6.44
N ALA A 262 -0.28 -16.24 -7.21
CA ALA A 262 0.88 -17.10 -7.51
C ALA A 262 1.93 -16.37 -8.36
N GLY A 263 1.49 -15.57 -9.33
CA GLY A 263 2.39 -14.78 -10.16
C GLY A 263 3.15 -13.72 -9.36
N GLY A 264 2.47 -13.02 -8.45
CA GLY A 264 3.10 -12.05 -7.56
C GLY A 264 4.07 -12.70 -6.57
N HIS A 265 3.63 -13.74 -5.87
CA HIS A 265 4.43 -14.46 -4.88
C HIS A 265 5.52 -15.36 -5.47
N THR A 266 5.65 -15.44 -6.80
CA THR A 266 6.86 -16.01 -7.43
C THR A 266 8.11 -15.17 -7.11
N PHE A 267 7.92 -13.88 -6.78
CA PHE A 267 8.98 -12.93 -6.53
C PHE A 267 9.07 -12.51 -5.06
N GLY A 268 10.30 -12.27 -4.61
CA GLY A 268 10.59 -11.62 -3.33
C GLY A 268 10.34 -12.47 -2.09
N LYS A 269 10.07 -11.76 -0.99
CA LYS A 269 9.92 -12.29 0.35
C LYS A 269 9.07 -11.36 1.21
N CYS A 270 8.58 -11.87 2.34
CA CYS A 270 8.07 -11.06 3.44
C CYS A 270 9.19 -10.67 4.43
N HIS A 271 8.94 -9.66 5.26
CA HIS A 271 9.87 -9.15 6.27
C HIS A 271 9.24 -9.11 7.65
N GLY A 272 9.82 -9.85 8.58
CA GLY A 272 9.38 -10.08 9.95
C GLY A 272 10.55 -10.41 10.87
N ALA A 273 11.70 -9.75 10.68
CA ALA A 273 12.95 -10.08 11.38
C ALA A 273 12.86 -9.99 12.92
N ALA A 274 11.93 -9.20 13.45
CA ALA A 274 11.63 -9.11 14.88
C ALA A 274 10.18 -8.60 15.10
N PRO A 275 9.64 -8.68 16.33
CA PRO A 275 8.29 -8.19 16.64
C PRO A 275 8.11 -6.70 16.31
N SER A 276 7.20 -6.39 15.40
CA SER A 276 6.92 -5.03 14.94
C SER A 276 6.49 -4.10 16.09
N SER A 277 5.69 -4.62 17.03
CA SER A 277 5.19 -3.89 18.21
C SER A 277 6.28 -3.32 19.12
N THR A 278 7.50 -3.85 19.03
CA THR A 278 8.64 -3.42 19.86
C THR A 278 9.56 -2.48 19.10
N TYR A 279 9.80 -2.75 17.81
CA TYR A 279 10.90 -2.14 17.07
C TYR A 279 10.47 -1.14 15.99
N VAL A 280 9.21 -1.19 15.54
CA VAL A 280 8.71 -0.36 14.44
C VAL A 280 8.00 0.87 15.00
N GLY A 281 8.50 2.06 14.65
CA GLY A 281 7.88 3.33 15.01
C GLY A 281 6.68 3.71 14.13
N ALA A 282 6.19 4.94 14.32
CA ALA A 282 4.99 5.44 13.65
C ALA A 282 5.10 5.41 12.11
N GLU A 283 3.95 5.20 11.47
CA GLU A 283 3.69 5.34 10.05
C GLU A 283 3.98 6.78 9.54
N PRO A 284 4.12 7.01 8.22
CA PRO A 284 4.61 8.29 7.69
C PRO A 284 3.88 9.56 8.17
N GLU A 285 2.55 9.51 8.34
CA GLU A 285 1.77 10.67 8.83
C GLU A 285 1.93 10.89 10.35
N GLY A 286 2.28 9.85 11.11
CA GLY A 286 2.57 9.92 12.54
C GLY A 286 4.06 10.12 12.85
N ALA A 287 4.93 10.04 11.84
CA ALA A 287 6.38 10.10 12.00
C ALA A 287 6.88 11.53 12.28
N PRO A 288 8.00 11.69 13.02
CA PRO A 288 8.54 13.01 13.31
C PRO A 288 9.19 13.62 12.05
N ILE A 289 9.24 14.97 12.00
CA ILE A 289 9.57 15.74 10.79
C ILE A 289 10.95 15.40 10.21
N GLU A 290 11.92 14.99 11.03
CA GLU A 290 13.25 14.56 10.58
C GLU A 290 13.24 13.27 9.75
N GLN A 291 12.14 12.51 9.73
CA GLN A 291 11.97 11.38 8.81
C GLN A 291 11.63 11.82 7.38
N GLN A 292 11.32 13.09 7.16
CA GLN A 292 11.12 13.68 5.82
C GLN A 292 10.09 12.88 4.99
N GLY A 293 8.94 12.56 5.60
CA GLY A 293 7.85 11.83 4.96
C GLY A 293 8.07 10.32 4.80
N LEU A 294 9.11 9.76 5.43
CA LEU A 294 9.23 8.31 5.64
C LEU A 294 8.66 7.94 7.02
N GLY A 295 8.21 6.69 7.15
CA GLY A 295 7.66 6.14 8.39
C GLY A 295 8.25 4.77 8.72
N TRP A 296 7.64 4.10 9.70
CA TRP A 296 8.01 2.76 10.16
C TRP A 296 9.49 2.64 10.49
N LYS A 297 10.06 3.68 11.12
CA LYS A 297 11.46 3.66 11.54
C LYS A 297 11.68 2.47 12.45
N ASN A 298 12.59 1.59 12.04
CA ASN A 298 12.88 0.35 12.74
C ASN A 298 14.14 0.50 13.59
N SER A 299 14.04 0.19 14.89
CA SER A 299 15.15 0.23 15.85
C SER A 299 15.86 -1.12 16.04
N PHE A 300 15.38 -2.19 15.40
CA PHE A 300 16.03 -3.49 15.42
C PHE A 300 17.22 -3.52 14.46
N GLY A 301 18.40 -3.87 14.97
CA GLY A 301 19.64 -3.90 14.17
C GLY A 301 19.87 -2.56 13.45
N ASP A 302 20.17 -2.64 12.15
CA ASP A 302 20.35 -1.47 11.28
C ASP A 302 19.01 -0.91 10.73
N GLY A 303 17.88 -1.48 11.14
CA GLY A 303 16.54 -1.07 10.75
C GLY A 303 16.14 -1.41 9.30
N SER A 304 17.04 -2.01 8.52
CA SER A 304 16.84 -2.35 7.11
C SER A 304 17.60 -3.63 6.72
N GLY A 305 17.48 -4.07 5.46
CA GLY A 305 18.14 -5.29 4.98
C GLY A 305 17.70 -6.52 5.77
N ALA A 306 18.66 -7.27 6.34
CA ALA A 306 18.38 -8.45 7.16
C ALA A 306 17.54 -8.17 8.42
N ALA A 307 17.52 -6.91 8.89
CA ALA A 307 16.75 -6.49 10.05
C ALA A 307 15.38 -5.90 9.67
N ALA A 308 15.00 -5.89 8.39
CA ALA A 308 13.75 -5.29 7.93
C ALA A 308 12.52 -5.95 8.57
N ILE A 309 11.54 -5.12 8.92
CA ILE A 309 10.24 -5.53 9.45
C ILE A 309 9.17 -4.77 8.65
N THR A 310 8.26 -5.50 8.01
CA THR A 310 7.16 -4.95 7.21
C THR A 310 5.83 -5.53 7.68
N SER A 311 5.54 -6.78 7.34
CA SER A 311 4.27 -7.45 7.71
C SER A 311 4.38 -8.20 9.04
N GLY A 312 5.59 -8.53 9.49
CA GLY A 312 5.82 -9.44 10.61
C GLY A 312 5.95 -10.91 10.19
N ILE A 313 5.60 -11.24 8.95
CA ILE A 313 5.85 -12.56 8.34
C ILE A 313 7.24 -12.55 7.71
N GLU A 314 8.00 -13.65 7.83
CA GLU A 314 9.38 -13.73 7.35
C GLU A 314 9.55 -14.88 6.35
N GLY A 315 10.31 -14.63 5.27
CA GLY A 315 10.74 -15.66 4.34
C GLY A 315 10.28 -15.46 2.90
N ALA A 316 10.90 -16.20 1.99
CA ALA A 316 10.60 -16.20 0.57
C ALA A 316 9.74 -17.41 0.19
N TRP A 317 8.89 -17.26 -0.83
CA TRP A 317 8.09 -18.38 -1.34
C TRP A 317 8.87 -19.28 -2.30
N THR A 318 9.91 -18.76 -2.96
CA THR A 318 10.67 -19.45 -4.00
C THR A 318 12.17 -19.48 -3.71
N THR A 319 12.89 -20.41 -4.32
CA THR A 319 14.36 -20.49 -4.23
C THR A 319 15.08 -19.48 -5.13
N GLN A 320 14.37 -18.86 -6.08
CA GLN A 320 14.89 -17.81 -6.98
C GLN A 320 14.00 -16.56 -6.92
N PRO A 321 14.01 -15.78 -5.82
CA PRO A 321 13.04 -14.70 -5.60
C PRO A 321 13.11 -13.53 -6.59
N THR A 322 14.13 -13.49 -7.45
CA THR A 322 14.34 -12.43 -8.46
C THR A 322 14.24 -12.97 -9.89
N ARG A 323 13.54 -14.10 -10.07
CA ARG A 323 13.37 -14.74 -11.37
C ARG A 323 11.98 -15.35 -11.51
N TRP A 324 11.36 -15.17 -12.68
CA TRP A 324 10.14 -15.86 -13.04
C TRP A 324 10.42 -17.35 -13.27
N ASP A 325 9.72 -18.19 -12.51
CA ASP A 325 9.65 -19.63 -12.69
C ASP A 325 8.32 -20.17 -12.10
N ASN A 326 8.17 -21.50 -12.02
CA ASN A 326 6.97 -22.12 -11.46
C ASN A 326 7.15 -22.58 -10.00
N ASN A 327 8.23 -22.15 -9.34
CA ASN A 327 8.65 -22.71 -8.06
C ASN A 327 7.65 -22.42 -6.93
N PHE A 328 6.86 -21.34 -7.01
CA PHE A 328 5.76 -21.08 -6.07
C PHE A 328 4.79 -22.26 -6.01
N PHE A 329 4.25 -22.70 -7.15
CA PHE A 329 3.34 -23.84 -7.21
C PHE A 329 4.03 -25.16 -6.89
N GLU A 330 5.28 -25.34 -7.34
CA GLU A 330 6.03 -26.54 -6.99
C GLU A 330 6.20 -26.65 -5.48
N ASN A 331 6.56 -25.58 -4.79
CA ASN A 331 6.69 -25.58 -3.34
C ASN A 331 5.33 -25.80 -2.67
N LEU A 332 4.28 -25.11 -3.14
CA LEU A 332 2.94 -25.23 -2.56
C LEU A 332 2.40 -26.68 -2.62
N PHE A 333 2.60 -27.38 -3.74
CA PHE A 333 1.99 -28.70 -3.96
C PHE A 333 2.91 -29.90 -3.67
N LYS A 334 4.24 -29.75 -3.69
CA LYS A 334 5.18 -30.87 -3.46
C LYS A 334 5.50 -31.12 -1.99
N TYR A 335 5.20 -30.17 -1.11
CA TYR A 335 5.48 -30.26 0.32
C TYR A 335 4.20 -30.24 1.14
N GLU A 336 4.28 -30.87 2.32
CA GLU A 336 3.30 -30.69 3.39
C GLU A 336 3.70 -29.46 4.21
N TRP A 337 2.71 -28.66 4.62
CA TRP A 337 2.92 -27.41 5.35
C TRP A 337 2.35 -27.51 6.75
N GLU A 338 3.12 -27.07 7.75
CA GLU A 338 2.69 -26.96 9.14
C GLU A 338 2.69 -25.50 9.61
N CYS A 339 1.76 -25.17 10.51
CA CYS A 339 1.73 -23.85 11.13
C CYS A 339 2.88 -23.76 12.16
N VAL A 340 3.70 -22.71 12.06
CA VAL A 340 4.89 -22.48 12.90
C VAL A 340 4.78 -21.25 13.78
#